data_AF-A0A7L1DQC2-F1
#
_entry.id   AF-A0A7L1DQC2-F1
#
_cell.length_a   1.000
_cell.length_b   1.000
_cell.length_c   1.000
_cell.angle_alpha   90.00
_cell.angle_beta   90.00
_cell.angle_gamma   90.00
#
_symmetry.space_group_name_H-M   'P 1'
#
loop_
_entity.id
_entity.type
_entity.pdbx_description
1 polymer ?
#
loop_
_entity_poly.entity_id
_entity_poly.type
_entity_poly.pdbx_seq_one_letter_code
_entity_poly.pdbx_strand_id
1 'polypeptide(L)' 'PEQLPTREKPYKCLECRENFSQSCHLTRLQKIHTGQWPYKCGERGKSFRGNSNLIIHQCLHTGERPCKC' A
#
# COMPACT_ATOMS: atom_id res chain seq x y z
N PRO A 1 -4.43 -29.22 -27.21
CA PRO A 1 -3.84 -28.77 -25.93
C PRO A 1 -3.90 -27.23 -25.84
N GLU A 2 -5.08 -26.71 -25.51
CA GLU A 2 -5.24 -25.29 -25.25
C GLU A 2 -4.82 -25.03 -23.80
N GLN A 3 -3.58 -24.55 -23.63
CA GLN A 3 -3.20 -23.98 -22.34
C GLN A 3 -3.94 -22.64 -22.22
N LEU A 4 -5.08 -22.65 -21.51
CA LEU A 4 -5.66 -21.42 -20.99
C LEU A 4 -4.56 -20.68 -20.21
N PRO A 5 -4.33 -19.39 -20.46
CA PRO A 5 -3.48 -18.60 -19.57
C PRO A 5 -4.18 -18.54 -18.22
N THR A 6 -3.79 -19.44 -17.31
CA THR A 6 -4.25 -19.51 -15.92
C THR A 6 -3.71 -18.31 -15.18
N ARG A 7 -4.30 -17.13 -15.41
CA ARG A 7 -4.09 -15.85 -14.71
C ARG A 7 -2.74 -15.83 -14.01
N GLU A 8 -1.66 -15.90 -14.79
CA GLU A 8 -0.35 -16.12 -14.21
C GLU A 8 -0.02 -14.90 -13.35
N LYS A 9 0.28 -15.16 -12.09
CA LYS A 9 0.66 -14.14 -11.12
C LYS A 9 2.15 -14.35 -10.81
N PRO A 10 3.06 -14.03 -11.75
CA PRO A 10 4.48 -14.36 -11.63
C PRO A 10 5.15 -13.61 -10.47
N TYR A 11 4.54 -12.52 -9.98
CA TYR A 11 5.10 -11.69 -8.93
C TYR A 11 4.63 -12.17 -7.55
N LYS A 12 5.48 -12.95 -6.86
CA LYS A 12 5.18 -13.51 -5.55
C LYS A 12 5.86 -12.72 -4.42
N CYS A 13 5.10 -12.39 -3.37
CA CYS A 13 5.64 -11.90 -2.12
C CYS A 13 6.14 -13.07 -1.27
N LEU A 14 7.40 -13.05 -0.83
CA LEU A 14 7.96 -14.13 -0.01
C LEU A 14 7.54 -14.03 1.47
N GLU A 15 7.18 -12.84 1.94
CA GLU A 15 6.78 -12.63 3.34
C GLU A 15 5.37 -13.17 3.63
N CYS A 16 4.37 -12.80 2.80
CA CYS A 16 2.98 -13.21 3.00
C CYS A 16 2.49 -14.26 1.98
N ARG A 17 3.35 -14.70 1.05
CA ARG A 17 3.04 -15.69 0.00
C ARG A 17 1.92 -15.26 -0.96
N GLU A 18 1.56 -13.98 -0.99
CA GLU A 18 0.63 -13.42 -1.96
C GLU A 18 1.21 -13.34 -3.37
N ASN A 19 0.36 -13.53 -4.37
CA ASN A 19 0.75 -13.59 -5.78
C ASN A 19 0.03 -12.46 -6.55
N PHE A 20 0.79 -11.73 -7.36
CA PHE A 20 0.33 -10.58 -8.13
C PHE A 20 0.59 -10.78 -9.63
N SER A 21 -0.33 -10.27 -10.45
CA SER A 21 -0.18 -10.27 -11.92
C SER A 21 0.70 -9.12 -12.42
N GLN A 22 0.98 -8.12 -11.57
CA GLN A 22 1.77 -6.95 -11.92
C GLN A 22 2.85 -6.68 -10.87
N SER A 23 4.06 -6.35 -11.34
CA SER A 23 5.20 -6.02 -10.47
C SER A 23 4.91 -4.82 -9.57
N CYS A 24 4.23 -3.79 -10.09
CA CYS A 24 3.89 -2.58 -9.34
C CYS A 24 3.05 -2.89 -8.09
N HIS A 25 2.21 -3.92 -8.12
CA HIS A 25 1.43 -4.35 -6.97
C HIS A 25 2.28 -5.07 -5.92
N LEU A 26 3.23 -5.91 -6.35
CA LEU A 26 4.20 -6.54 -5.46
C LEU A 26 5.11 -5.50 -4.79
N THR A 27 5.70 -4.58 -5.56
CA THR A 27 6.53 -3.50 -5.02
C THR A 27 5.75 -2.64 -4.03
N ARG A 28 4.47 -2.35 -4.34
CA ARG A 28 3.57 -1.62 -3.46
C ARG A 28 3.34 -2.37 -2.15
N LEU A 29 3.12 -3.67 -2.20
CA LEU A 29 2.95 -4.51 -1.02
C LEU A 29 4.23 -4.54 -0.18
N GLN A 30 5.41 -4.68 -0.79
CA GLN A 30 6.70 -4.68 -0.06
C GLN A 30 6.94 -3.38 0.73
N LYS A 31 6.46 -2.24 0.23
CA LYS A 31 6.49 -0.97 0.99
C LYS A 31 5.60 -1.00 2.24
N ILE A 32 4.55 -1.81 2.26
CA ILE A 32 3.71 -2.04 3.45
C ILE A 32 4.49 -2.84 4.48
N HIS A 33 5.09 -3.94 4.06
CA HIS A 33 5.89 -4.82 4.92
C HIS A 33 7.03 -4.07 5.62
N THR A 34 7.75 -3.25 4.86
CA THR A 34 8.87 -2.46 5.38
C THR A 34 8.45 -1.16 6.07
N GLY A 35 7.16 -0.79 6.00
CA GLY A 35 6.68 0.51 6.47
C GLY A 35 7.32 1.71 5.75
N GLN A 36 7.98 1.52 4.60
CA GLN A 36 8.69 2.56 3.85
C GLN A 36 7.78 3.39 2.94
N TRP A 37 6.57 3.69 3.39
CA TRP A 37 5.77 4.61 2.64
C TRP A 37 6.29 6.05 2.80
N PRO A 38 6.31 6.85 1.72
CA PRO A 38 6.92 8.18 1.75
C PRO A 38 6.20 9.15 2.69
N TYR A 39 4.90 8.95 2.92
CA TYR A 39 4.09 9.85 3.74
C TYR A 39 3.95 9.28 5.16
N LYS A 40 4.68 9.81 6.14
CA LYS A 40 4.65 9.32 7.53
C LYS A 40 3.88 10.27 8.44
N CYS A 41 3.10 9.72 9.34
CA CYS A 41 2.51 10.44 10.46
C CYS A 41 3.50 10.44 11.64
N GLY A 42 3.94 11.63 12.06
CA GLY A 42 4.89 11.81 13.14
C GLY A 42 4.39 11.32 14.51
N GLU A 43 3.08 11.32 14.75
CA GLU A 43 2.52 10.98 16.07
C GLU A 43 2.43 9.47 16.35
N ARG A 44 2.35 8.63 15.31
CA ARG A 44 2.14 7.17 15.46
C ARG A 44 3.11 6.31 14.66
N GLY A 45 4.08 6.91 13.97
CA GLY A 45 5.01 6.20 13.08
C GLY A 45 4.32 5.46 11.92
N LYS A 46 3.03 5.70 11.68
CA LYS A 46 2.27 5.10 10.58
C LYS A 46 2.65 5.75 9.26
N SER A 47 2.91 4.93 8.25
CA SER A 47 3.32 5.37 6.93
C SER A 47 2.25 5.04 5.89
N PHE A 48 1.96 5.96 4.97
CA PHE A 48 0.85 5.92 4.02
C PHE A 48 1.32 6.03 2.58
N ARG A 49 0.64 5.33 1.68
CA ARG A 49 0.95 5.31 0.24
C ARG A 49 0.89 6.68 -0.45
N GLY A 50 0.02 7.56 0.01
CA GLY A 50 -0.29 8.82 -0.65
C GLY A 50 -0.54 9.92 0.36
N ASN A 51 -0.31 11.17 -0.08
CA ASN A 51 -0.54 12.35 0.74
C ASN A 51 -1.99 12.43 1.21
N SER A 52 -2.96 12.20 0.33
CA SER A 52 -4.39 12.23 0.68
C SER A 52 -4.74 11.24 1.81
N ASN A 53 -4.12 10.06 1.83
CA ASN A 53 -4.34 9.08 2.89
C ASN A 53 -3.74 9.54 4.23
N LEU A 54 -2.57 10.20 4.18
CA LEU A 54 -1.96 10.81 5.38
C LEU A 54 -2.82 11.96 5.91
N ILE A 55 -3.30 12.85 5.03
CA ILE A 55 -4.13 14.00 5.40
C ILE A 55 -5.42 13.52 6.07
N ILE A 56 -6.13 12.55 5.46
CA ILE A 56 -7.33 11.95 6.06
C ILE A 56 -7.01 11.37 7.43
N HIS A 57 -5.90 10.64 7.55
CA HIS A 57 -5.46 10.08 8.81
C HIS A 57 -5.19 11.15 9.87
N GLN A 58 -4.53 12.25 9.51
CA GLN A 58 -4.25 13.37 10.43
C GLN A 58 -5.54 14.10 10.87
N CYS A 59 -6.52 14.26 9.99
CA CYS A 59 -7.81 14.83 10.40
C CYS A 59 -8.53 13.96 11.42
N LEU A 60 -8.41 12.62 11.32
CA LEU A 60 -8.96 11.71 12.33
C LEU A 60 -8.24 11.81 13.68
N HIS A 61 -6.99 12.29 13.69
CA HIS A 61 -6.23 12.56 14.90
C HIS A 61 -6.69 13.87 15.58
N THR A 62 -6.81 14.94 14.81
CA THR A 62 -7.16 16.27 15.34
C THR A 62 -8.67 16.45 15.53
N GLY A 63 -9.50 15.60 14.93
CA GLY A 63 -10.95 15.73 14.97
C GLY A 63 -11.50 16.89 14.12
N GLU A 64 -10.64 17.55 13.35
CA GLU A 64 -11.00 18.71 12.54
C GLU A 64 -11.52 18.26 11.16
N ARG A 65 -12.74 18.70 10.80
CA ARG A 65 -13.28 18.64 9.42
C ARG A 65 -13.19 20.04 8.78
N PRO A 66 -12.97 20.18 7.45
CA PRO A 66 -12.69 19.15 6.45
C PRO A 66 -11.21 19.09 6.05
N CYS A 67 -10.71 17.89 5.75
CA CYS A 67 -9.44 17.69 5.06
C CYS A 67 -9.52 18.33 3.66
N LYS A 68 -8.95 19.52 3.49
CA LYS A 68 -8.75 20.08 2.16
C LYS A 68 -7.54 19.38 1.52
N CYS A 69 -7.74 18.93 0.28
CA CYS A 69 -6.72 18.30 -0.54
C CYS A 69 -5.80 19.34 -1.18
#